data_AF-A0A6J2XF63-F1
#
_entry.id   AF-A0A6J2XF63-F1
#
_cell.length_a   1.000
_cell.length_b   1.000
_cell.length_c   1.000
_cell.angle_alpha   90.00
_cell.angle_beta   90.00
_cell.angle_gamma   90.00
#
_symmetry.space_group_name_H-M   'P 1'
#
loop_
_entity.id
_entity.type
_entity.pdbx_description
1 polymer ?
#
loop_
_entity_poly.entity_id
_entity_poly.type
_entity_poly.pdbx_seq_one_letter_code
_entity_poly.pdbx_strand_id
1 'polypeptide(L)'
;MDSDNDFTSATGAMMESMKCIVGEFNERCSNMSILFDTFLSETLNYGGIEEAILHEKNHEQSKHKSIESRINRNTEYLKKREVELERIKAEKTNKEEELSELERQVKKQRENIASRLELKERIKAKKDEILTYKLLTRTSFDYSGKKVTGLVSNERLKYFKLDPEKLSQDEITQALWQLIIDDEDNTKK
;
A
#
# COMPACT_ATOMS: atom_id res chain seq x y z
N MET A 1 -8.32 -88.04 -104.49
CA MET A 1 -7.28 -87.84 -103.47
C MET A 1 -7.26 -86.35 -103.21
N ASP A 2 -8.03 -85.86 -102.23
CA ASP A 2 -8.07 -84.44 -101.81
C ASP A 2 -8.84 -84.35 -100.48
N SER A 3 -8.20 -84.72 -99.37
CA SER A 3 -8.80 -84.55 -98.02
C SER A 3 -7.82 -84.08 -96.95
N ASP A 4 -6.53 -83.93 -97.28
CA ASP A 4 -5.49 -83.71 -96.25
C ASP A 4 -5.01 -82.26 -96.14
N ASN A 5 -5.57 -81.33 -96.96
CA ASN A 5 -5.17 -79.91 -96.95
C ASN A 5 -6.12 -78.97 -96.18
N ASP A 6 -7.31 -79.41 -95.77
CA ASP A 6 -8.26 -78.55 -95.02
C ASP A 6 -8.07 -78.62 -93.50
N PHE A 7 -7.52 -79.72 -92.98
CA PHE A 7 -7.35 -79.92 -91.53
C PHE A 7 -6.23 -79.03 -90.95
N THR A 8 -5.17 -78.78 -91.71
CA THR A 8 -4.05 -77.90 -91.35
C THR A 8 -4.42 -76.41 -91.41
N SER A 9 -5.34 -76.03 -92.30
CA SER A 9 -5.87 -74.66 -92.40
C SER A 9 -6.79 -74.31 -91.21
N ALA A 10 -7.70 -75.22 -90.85
CA ALA A 10 -8.63 -75.04 -89.73
C ALA A 10 -7.92 -75.00 -88.37
N THR A 11 -6.89 -75.85 -88.17
CA THR A 11 -6.08 -75.84 -86.94
C THR A 11 -5.20 -74.59 -86.83
N GLY A 12 -4.65 -74.09 -87.94
CA GLY A 12 -3.93 -72.81 -87.97
C GLY A 12 -4.83 -71.63 -87.58
N ALA A 13 -6.02 -71.50 -88.18
CA ALA A 13 -6.96 -70.44 -87.85
C ALA A 13 -7.46 -70.48 -86.39
N MET A 14 -7.64 -71.69 -85.84
CA MET A 14 -7.99 -71.89 -84.43
C MET A 14 -6.85 -71.44 -83.49
N MET A 15 -5.59 -71.72 -83.86
CA MET A 15 -4.42 -71.31 -83.08
C MET A 15 -4.19 -69.79 -83.10
N GLU A 16 -4.43 -69.14 -84.24
CA GLU A 16 -4.42 -67.67 -84.38
C GLU A 16 -5.50 -67.03 -83.49
N SER A 17 -6.72 -67.59 -83.51
CA SER A 17 -7.84 -67.13 -82.70
C SER A 17 -7.56 -67.29 -81.21
N MET A 18 -6.96 -68.42 -80.80
CA MET A 18 -6.54 -68.63 -79.40
C MET A 18 -5.47 -67.64 -78.96
N LYS A 19 -4.48 -67.32 -79.81
CA LYS A 19 -3.48 -66.29 -79.50
C LYS A 19 -4.14 -64.91 -79.31
N CYS A 20 -5.12 -64.58 -80.15
CA CYS A 20 -5.88 -63.33 -80.03
C CYS A 20 -6.66 -63.27 -78.71
N ILE A 21 -7.40 -64.33 -78.35
CA ILE A 21 -8.15 -64.43 -77.09
C ILE A 21 -7.23 -64.35 -75.87
N VAL A 22 -6.09 -65.05 -75.90
CA VAL A 22 -5.09 -64.99 -74.81
C VAL A 22 -4.46 -63.60 -74.72
N GLY A 23 -4.23 -62.94 -75.86
CA GLY A 23 -3.77 -61.55 -75.91
C GLY A 23 -4.75 -60.59 -75.25
N GLU A 24 -6.02 -60.64 -75.63
CA GLU A 24 -7.09 -59.82 -75.04
C GLU A 24 -7.29 -60.12 -73.54
N PHE A 25 -7.19 -61.38 -73.15
CA PHE A 25 -7.28 -61.77 -71.75
C PHE A 25 -6.12 -61.19 -70.93
N ASN A 26 -4.88 -61.30 -71.43
CA ASN A 26 -3.71 -60.73 -70.77
C ASN A 26 -3.80 -59.20 -70.67
N GLU A 27 -4.25 -58.53 -71.74
CA GLU A 27 -4.44 -57.08 -71.74
C GLU A 27 -5.50 -56.64 -70.71
N ARG A 28 -6.62 -57.36 -70.62
CA ARG A 28 -7.65 -57.12 -69.59
C ARG A 28 -7.11 -57.34 -68.19
N CYS A 29 -6.34 -58.40 -67.96
CA CYS A 29 -5.71 -58.67 -66.67
C CYS A 29 -4.70 -57.57 -66.29
N SER A 30 -3.87 -57.11 -67.23
CA SER A 30 -2.93 -56.01 -67.00
C SER A 30 -3.65 -54.69 -66.69
N ASN A 31 -4.70 -54.35 -67.44
CA ASN A 31 -5.49 -53.15 -67.19
C ASN A 31 -6.20 -53.22 -65.83
N MET A 32 -6.68 -54.40 -65.43
CA MET A 32 -7.30 -54.59 -64.12
C MET A 32 -6.29 -54.46 -62.97
N SER A 33 -5.05 -54.93 -63.16
CA SER A 33 -3.96 -54.72 -62.20
C SER A 33 -3.65 -53.23 -62.00
N ILE A 34 -3.55 -52.47 -63.10
CA ILE A 34 -3.27 -51.02 -63.05
C ILE A 34 -4.40 -50.27 -62.34
N LEU A 35 -5.67 -50.62 -62.63
CA LEU A 35 -6.81 -50.03 -61.95
C LEU A 35 -6.84 -50.36 -60.46
N PHE A 36 -6.45 -51.58 -60.07
CA PHE A 36 -6.38 -51.98 -58.67
C PHE A 36 -5.25 -51.25 -57.93
N ASP A 37 -4.07 -51.12 -58.54
CA ASP A 37 -2.94 -50.37 -57.95
C ASP A 37 -3.27 -48.88 -57.82
N THR A 38 -3.96 -48.32 -58.81
CA THR A 38 -4.43 -46.91 -58.77
C THR A 38 -5.49 -46.73 -57.69
N PHE A 39 -6.46 -47.65 -57.61
CA PHE A 39 -7.48 -47.64 -56.55
C PHE A 39 -6.84 -47.70 -55.17
N LEU A 40 -5.88 -48.61 -54.94
CA LEU A 40 -5.17 -48.70 -53.67
C LEU A 40 -4.35 -47.45 -53.38
N SER A 41 -3.66 -46.88 -54.38
CA SER A 41 -2.89 -45.64 -54.20
C SER A 41 -3.78 -44.44 -53.87
N GLU A 42 -4.97 -44.35 -54.46
CA GLU A 42 -5.90 -43.24 -54.24
C GLU A 42 -6.71 -43.39 -52.95
N THR A 43 -7.18 -44.60 -52.63
CA THR A 43 -7.99 -44.85 -51.42
C THR A 43 -7.17 -45.05 -50.16
N LEU A 44 -5.97 -45.62 -50.27
CA LEU A 44 -5.07 -45.85 -49.15
C LEU A 44 -3.91 -44.84 -49.15
N ASN A 45 -4.22 -43.56 -49.34
CA ASN A 45 -3.25 -42.47 -49.22
C ASN A 45 -2.76 -42.32 -47.76
N TYR A 46 -1.99 -43.29 -47.28
CA TYR A 46 -1.44 -43.37 -45.93
C TYR A 46 -0.52 -42.18 -45.61
N GLY A 47 0.16 -41.63 -46.62
CA GLY A 47 1.01 -40.44 -46.46
C GLY A 47 0.22 -39.21 -45.97
N GLY A 48 -1.00 -39.01 -46.48
CA GLY A 48 -1.86 -37.91 -46.00
C GLY A 48 -2.34 -38.09 -44.56
N ILE A 49 -2.54 -39.33 -44.11
CA ILE A 49 -2.93 -39.63 -42.71
C ILE A 49 -1.73 -39.40 -41.78
N GLU A 50 -0.53 -39.84 -42.17
CA GLU A 50 0.70 -39.60 -41.40
C GLU A 50 1.02 -38.10 -41.28
N GLU A 51 0.85 -37.33 -42.36
CA GLU A 51 1.00 -35.87 -42.35
C GLU A 51 -0.04 -35.19 -41.44
N ALA A 52 -1.30 -35.62 -41.48
CA ALA A 52 -2.35 -35.09 -40.60
C ALA A 52 -2.07 -35.38 -39.12
N ILE A 53 -1.63 -36.60 -38.78
CA ILE A 53 -1.23 -36.98 -37.42
C ILE A 53 -0.02 -36.15 -36.96
N LEU A 54 0.98 -35.98 -37.82
CA LEU A 54 2.16 -35.18 -37.52
C LEU A 54 1.79 -33.70 -37.31
N HIS A 55 0.91 -33.16 -38.14
CA HIS A 55 0.41 -31.80 -38.02
C HIS A 55 -0.36 -31.60 -36.71
N GLU A 56 -1.29 -32.48 -36.35
CA GLU A 56 -2.04 -32.39 -35.10
C GLU A 56 -1.13 -32.53 -33.87
N LYS A 57 -0.16 -33.45 -33.91
CA LYS A 57 0.84 -33.60 -32.84
C LYS A 57 1.67 -32.33 -32.66
N ASN A 58 2.10 -31.70 -33.74
CA ASN A 58 2.85 -30.44 -33.70
C ASN A 58 1.99 -29.28 -33.18
N HIS A 59 0.72 -29.24 -33.59
CA HIS A 59 -0.25 -28.25 -33.13
C HIS A 59 -0.52 -28.38 -31.62
N GLU A 60 -0.74 -29.59 -31.11
CA GLU A 60 -0.92 -29.86 -29.68
C GLU A 60 0.35 -29.53 -28.87
N GLN A 61 1.53 -29.88 -29.38
CA GLN A 61 2.79 -29.47 -28.73
C GLN A 61 2.97 -27.95 -28.68
N SER A 62 2.58 -27.24 -29.75
CA SER A 62 2.61 -25.78 -29.81
C SER A 62 1.64 -25.15 -28.79
N LYS A 63 0.41 -25.67 -28.71
CA LYS A 63 -0.57 -25.25 -27.69
C LYS A 63 -0.03 -25.48 -26.28
N HIS A 64 0.55 -26.66 -26.02
CA HIS A 64 1.05 -26.98 -24.70
C HIS A 64 2.17 -26.02 -24.27
N LYS A 65 3.13 -25.74 -25.14
CA LYS A 65 4.18 -24.73 -24.91
C LYS A 65 3.63 -23.33 -24.66
N SER A 66 2.56 -22.95 -25.36
CA SER A 66 1.89 -21.66 -25.18
C SER A 66 1.19 -21.57 -23.81
N ILE A 67 0.51 -22.64 -23.39
CA ILE A 67 -0.13 -22.74 -22.07
C ILE A 67 0.93 -22.68 -20.96
N GLU A 68 2.01 -23.46 -21.06
CA GLU A 68 3.11 -23.43 -20.08
C GLU A 68 3.73 -22.02 -19.97
N SER A 69 3.97 -21.36 -21.11
CA SER A 69 4.49 -19.99 -21.12
C SER A 69 3.56 -19.01 -20.41
N ARG A 70 2.23 -19.15 -20.57
CA ARG A 70 1.24 -18.31 -19.88
C ARG A 70 1.21 -18.61 -18.38
N ILE A 71 1.27 -19.87 -17.98
CA ILE A 71 1.31 -20.29 -16.57
C ILE A 71 2.56 -19.72 -15.89
N ASN A 72 3.73 -19.84 -16.53
CA ASN A 72 4.99 -19.34 -15.99
C ASN A 72 4.95 -17.81 -15.79
N ARG A 73 4.49 -17.06 -16.81
CA ARG A 73 4.32 -15.60 -16.69
C ARG A 73 3.37 -15.23 -15.56
N ASN A 74 2.19 -15.85 -15.50
CA ASN A 74 1.21 -15.56 -14.46
C ASN A 74 1.76 -15.89 -13.06
N THR A 75 2.51 -16.97 -12.93
CA THR A 75 3.14 -17.37 -11.68
C THR A 75 4.17 -16.34 -11.23
N GLU A 76 5.01 -15.83 -12.14
CA GLU A 76 5.95 -14.75 -11.84
C GLU A 76 5.23 -13.45 -11.45
N TYR A 77 4.15 -13.09 -12.16
CA TYR A 77 3.34 -11.92 -11.80
C TYR A 77 2.71 -12.05 -10.41
N LEU A 78 2.18 -13.23 -10.07
CA LEU A 78 1.60 -13.48 -8.75
C LEU A 78 2.66 -13.38 -7.65
N LYS A 79 3.83 -14.00 -7.83
CA LYS A 79 4.95 -13.88 -6.88
C LYS A 79 5.36 -12.42 -6.65
N LYS A 80 5.45 -11.62 -7.71
CA LYS A 80 5.76 -10.18 -7.59
C LYS A 80 4.67 -9.44 -6.81
N ARG A 81 3.39 -9.78 -7.04
CA ARG A 81 2.27 -9.18 -6.31
C ARG A 81 2.23 -9.58 -4.84
N GLU A 82 2.58 -10.82 -4.50
CA GLU A 82 2.69 -11.28 -3.12
C GLU A 82 3.77 -10.52 -2.35
N VAL A 83 4.95 -10.35 -2.94
CA VAL A 83 6.04 -9.55 -2.35
C VAL A 83 5.59 -8.10 -2.11
N GLU A 84 4.92 -7.50 -3.10
CA GLU A 84 4.42 -6.13 -2.98
C GLU A 84 3.33 -6.00 -1.90
N LEU A 85 2.45 -7.00 -1.76
CA LEU A 85 1.44 -7.04 -0.70
C LEU A 85 2.08 -7.11 0.69
N GLU A 86 3.11 -7.92 0.88
CA GLU A 86 3.83 -7.97 2.15
C GLU A 86 4.57 -6.66 2.45
N ARG A 87 5.15 -6.00 1.44
CA ARG A 87 5.72 -4.66 1.58
C ARG A 87 4.69 -3.65 2.05
N ILE A 88 3.51 -3.62 1.41
CA ILE A 88 2.43 -2.71 1.77
C ILE A 88 1.91 -2.99 3.19
N LYS A 89 1.79 -4.26 3.60
CA LYS A 89 1.39 -4.61 4.96
C LYS A 89 2.41 -4.10 5.98
N ALA A 90 3.71 -4.28 5.73
CA ALA A 90 4.75 -3.78 6.61
C ALA A 90 4.72 -2.23 6.71
N GLU A 91 4.56 -1.54 5.59
CA GLU A 91 4.41 -0.07 5.58
C GLU A 91 3.17 0.39 6.34
N LYS A 92 2.04 -0.33 6.19
CA LYS A 92 0.81 -0.03 6.94
C LYS A 92 1.05 -0.13 8.44
N THR A 93 1.66 -1.22 8.92
CA THR A 93 1.95 -1.40 10.35
C THR A 93 2.86 -0.29 10.87
N ASN A 94 3.95 0.04 10.16
CA ASN A 94 4.83 1.14 10.54
C ASN A 94 4.08 2.48 10.63
N LYS A 95 3.17 2.76 9.68
CA LYS A 95 2.38 3.99 9.69
C LYS A 95 1.36 4.04 10.83
N GLU A 96 0.78 2.90 11.20
CA GLU A 96 -0.11 2.80 12.37
C GLU A 96 0.65 3.05 13.68
N GLU A 97 1.89 2.56 13.80
CA GLU A 97 2.76 2.84 14.95
C GLU A 97 3.17 4.32 15.02
N GLU A 98 3.56 4.92 13.88
CA GLU A 98 3.87 6.35 13.80
C GLU A 98 2.67 7.23 14.20
N LEU A 99 1.46 6.88 13.73
CA LEU A 99 0.23 7.59 14.09
C LEU A 99 -0.05 7.49 15.59
N SER A 100 0.06 6.31 16.18
CA SER A 100 -0.13 6.10 17.62
C SER A 100 0.84 6.94 18.46
N GLU A 101 2.11 7.01 18.07
CA GLU A 101 3.10 7.83 18.76
C GLU A 101 2.80 9.34 18.62
N LEU A 102 2.41 9.79 17.43
CA LEU A 102 2.02 11.19 17.21
C LEU A 102 0.77 11.58 18.01
N GLU A 103 -0.24 10.71 18.09
CA GLU A 103 -1.43 10.93 18.93
C GLU A 103 -1.06 11.06 20.41
N ARG A 104 -0.13 10.22 20.90
CA ARG A 104 0.39 10.31 22.27
C ARG A 104 1.11 11.63 22.52
N GLN A 105 1.91 12.09 21.57
CA GLN A 105 2.62 13.38 21.67
C GLN A 105 1.65 14.56 21.68
N VAL A 106 0.64 14.55 20.80
CA VAL A 106 -0.42 15.58 20.76
C VAL A 106 -1.17 15.62 22.08
N LYS A 107 -1.55 14.47 22.65
CA LYS A 107 -2.21 14.40 23.96
C LYS A 107 -1.35 15.04 25.06
N LYS A 108 -0.07 14.67 25.13
CA LYS A 108 0.87 15.24 26.11
C LYS A 108 1.04 16.75 25.94
N GLN A 109 1.11 17.25 24.71
CA GLN A 109 1.19 18.69 24.45
C GLN A 109 -0.07 19.43 24.88
N ARG A 110 -1.27 18.86 24.65
CA ARG A 110 -2.55 19.44 25.11
C ARG A 110 -2.60 19.55 26.63
N GLU A 111 -2.19 18.50 27.35
CA GLU A 111 -2.11 18.50 28.82
C GLU A 111 -1.10 19.55 29.34
N ASN A 112 0.06 19.68 28.70
CA ASN A 112 1.05 20.71 29.03
C ASN A 112 0.53 22.13 28.77
N ILE A 113 -0.25 22.35 27.72
CA ILE A 113 -0.86 23.66 27.44
C ILE A 113 -1.93 23.98 28.49
N ALA A 114 -2.79 23.02 28.82
CA ALA A 114 -3.84 23.20 29.82
C ALA A 114 -3.25 23.59 31.19
N SER A 115 -2.25 22.84 31.67
CA SER A 115 -1.57 23.14 32.95
C SER A 115 -0.88 24.52 32.96
N ARG A 116 -0.29 24.94 31.83
CA ARG A 116 0.29 26.29 31.70
C ARG A 116 -0.77 27.39 31.74
N LEU A 117 -1.94 27.16 31.15
CA LEU A 117 -3.05 28.11 31.20
C LEU A 117 -3.58 28.26 32.63
N GLU A 118 -3.78 27.15 33.34
CA GLU A 118 -4.19 27.19 34.75
C GLU A 118 -3.17 27.95 35.62
N LEU A 119 -1.87 27.69 35.43
CA LEU A 119 -0.82 28.41 36.14
C LEU A 119 -0.84 29.90 35.82
N LYS A 120 -1.04 30.27 34.54
CA LYS A 120 -1.15 31.66 34.10
C LYS A 120 -2.34 32.36 34.76
N GLU A 121 -3.48 31.70 34.90
CA GLU A 121 -4.65 32.24 35.60
C GLU A 121 -4.40 32.44 37.09
N ARG A 122 -3.75 31.47 37.76
CA ARG A 122 -3.35 31.61 39.17
C ARG A 122 -2.39 32.77 39.39
N ILE A 123 -1.39 32.93 38.51
CA ILE A 123 -0.44 34.04 38.56
C ILE A 123 -1.17 35.37 38.33
N LYS A 124 -2.10 35.42 37.37
CA LYS A 124 -2.90 36.62 37.11
C LYS A 124 -3.72 37.01 38.34
N ALA A 125 -4.43 36.06 38.96
CA ALA A 125 -5.20 36.31 40.17
C ALA A 125 -4.32 36.85 41.31
N LYS A 126 -3.14 36.27 41.53
CA LYS A 126 -2.19 36.76 42.55
C LYS A 126 -1.63 38.14 42.23
N LYS A 127 -1.38 38.44 40.95
CA LYS A 127 -0.96 39.77 40.51
C LYS A 127 -2.05 40.81 40.77
N ASP A 128 -3.29 40.49 40.44
CA ASP A 128 -4.45 41.38 40.64
C ASP A 128 -4.70 41.62 42.14
N GLU A 129 -4.54 40.59 42.98
CA GLU A 129 -4.57 40.70 44.45
C GLU A 129 -3.48 41.65 44.96
N ILE A 130 -2.21 41.47 44.54
CA ILE A 130 -1.10 42.35 44.93
C ILE A 130 -1.35 43.79 44.47
N LEU A 131 -1.85 43.98 43.24
CA LEU A 131 -2.17 45.31 42.72
C LEU A 131 -3.30 45.96 43.53
N THR A 132 -4.30 45.20 43.95
CA THR A 132 -5.38 45.68 44.81
C THR A 132 -4.83 46.17 46.14
N TYR A 133 -3.96 45.39 46.80
CA TYR A 133 -3.29 45.83 48.03
C TYR A 133 -2.43 47.08 47.81
N LYS A 134 -1.68 47.15 46.71
CA LYS A 134 -0.91 48.35 46.36
C LYS A 134 -1.80 49.57 46.14
N LEU A 135 -2.97 49.43 45.53
CA LEU A 135 -3.90 50.53 45.31
C LEU A 135 -4.54 51.00 46.62
N LEU A 136 -4.96 50.07 47.48
CA LEU A 136 -5.59 50.38 48.77
C LEU A 136 -4.63 51.04 49.75
N THR A 137 -3.41 50.52 49.82
CA THR A 137 -2.41 50.97 50.81
C THR A 137 -1.49 52.05 50.27
N ARG A 138 -1.41 52.22 48.94
CA ARG A 138 -0.42 53.04 48.23
C ARG A 138 1.02 52.75 48.65
N THR A 139 1.26 51.53 49.12
CA THR A 139 2.55 51.08 49.66
C THR A 139 3.35 50.34 48.59
N SER A 140 4.63 50.67 48.48
CA SER A 140 5.62 49.91 47.73
C SER A 140 6.68 49.36 48.68
N PHE A 141 6.75 48.03 48.77
CA PHE A 141 7.77 47.35 49.56
C PHE A 141 9.08 47.21 48.77
N ASP A 142 10.18 47.31 49.51
CA ASP A 142 11.51 46.90 49.07
C ASP A 142 11.80 45.50 49.58
N TYR A 143 12.18 44.60 48.68
CA TYR A 143 12.40 43.18 48.93
C TYR A 143 13.88 42.79 49.03
N SER A 144 14.79 43.77 49.10
CA SER A 144 16.24 43.55 49.08
C SER A 144 16.86 43.09 50.42
N GLY A 145 16.09 43.08 51.51
CA GLY A 145 16.61 42.81 52.85
C GLY A 145 15.72 41.94 53.74
N LYS A 146 16.20 41.67 54.96
CA LYS A 146 15.47 40.89 56.00
C LYS A 146 14.44 41.73 56.78
N LYS A 147 14.47 43.05 56.61
CA LYS A 147 13.57 43.99 57.29
C LYS A 147 12.37 44.30 56.41
N VAL A 148 11.23 44.62 57.03
CA VAL A 148 10.05 45.08 56.32
C VAL A 148 10.25 46.56 55.99
N THR A 149 10.69 46.82 54.76
CA THR A 149 11.05 48.17 54.29
C THR A 149 10.21 48.59 53.09
N GLY A 150 9.96 49.88 52.95
CA GLY A 150 9.21 50.40 51.82
C GLY A 150 8.85 51.86 51.94
N LEU A 151 7.95 52.28 51.06
CA LEU A 151 7.45 53.63 50.98
C LEU A 151 5.93 53.64 50.82
N VAL A 152 5.26 54.58 51.48
CA VAL A 152 3.84 54.87 51.32
C VAL A 152 3.71 56.15 50.50
N SER A 153 2.96 56.08 49.40
CA SER A 153 2.77 57.17 48.44
C SER A 153 1.36 57.75 48.56
N ASN A 154 1.12 58.53 49.60
CA ASN A 154 -0.12 59.29 49.75
C ASN A 154 0.11 60.74 49.24
N GLU A 155 -0.13 61.79 50.04
CA GLU A 155 0.19 63.17 49.64
C GLU A 155 1.69 63.50 49.69
N ARG A 156 2.41 62.84 50.60
CA ARG A 156 3.87 62.89 50.72
C ARG A 156 4.43 61.48 50.78
N LEU A 157 5.61 61.29 50.17
CA LEU A 157 6.34 60.02 50.23
C LEU A 157 6.88 59.80 51.65
N LYS A 158 6.37 58.78 52.35
CA LYS A 158 6.84 58.36 53.69
C LYS A 158 7.60 57.05 53.58
N TYR A 159 8.84 57.01 54.03
CA TYR A 159 9.65 55.78 54.08
C TYR A 159 9.48 55.08 55.44
N PHE A 160 9.44 53.75 55.45
CA PHE A 160 9.41 52.94 56.67
C PHE A 160 10.44 51.81 56.64
N LYS A 161 10.88 51.42 57.84
CA LYS A 161 11.81 50.31 58.07
C LYS A 161 11.50 49.65 59.40
N LEU A 162 10.83 48.51 59.35
CA LEU A 162 10.38 47.75 60.51
C LEU A 162 11.18 46.44 60.62
N ASP A 163 11.50 46.04 61.84
CA ASP A 163 12.37 44.90 62.12
C ASP A 163 11.54 43.71 62.63
N PRO A 164 11.32 42.64 61.83
CA PRO A 164 10.48 41.52 62.22
C PRO A 164 11.07 40.64 63.33
N GLU A 165 12.35 40.82 63.66
CA GLU A 165 12.97 40.13 64.81
C GLU A 165 12.66 40.82 66.15
N LYS A 166 12.21 42.09 66.12
CA LYS A 166 11.96 42.92 67.31
C LYS A 166 10.49 43.28 67.51
N LEU A 167 9.72 43.28 66.44
CA LEU A 167 8.31 43.62 66.44
C LEU A 167 7.49 42.41 66.06
N SER A 168 6.38 42.21 66.76
CA SER A 168 5.37 41.22 66.39
C SER A 168 4.67 41.60 65.08
N GLN A 169 4.04 40.61 64.44
CA GLN A 169 3.28 40.84 63.22
C GLN A 169 2.16 41.88 63.40
N ASP A 170 1.51 41.89 64.56
CA ASP A 170 0.43 42.83 64.87
C ASP A 170 0.96 44.26 65.02
N GLU A 171 2.09 44.45 65.72
CA GLU A 171 2.75 45.76 65.85
C GLU A 171 3.20 46.31 64.50
N ILE A 172 3.76 45.46 63.64
CA ILE A 172 4.15 45.84 62.27
C ILE A 172 2.91 46.25 61.47
N THR A 173 1.84 45.47 61.55
CA THR A 173 0.59 45.74 60.82
C THR A 173 -0.04 47.05 61.27
N GLN A 174 -0.10 47.30 62.58
CA GLN A 174 -0.65 48.53 63.14
C GLN A 174 0.19 49.76 62.76
N ALA A 175 1.52 49.65 62.80
CA ALA A 175 2.43 50.71 62.36
C ALA A 175 2.26 51.04 60.86
N LEU A 176 2.07 50.02 60.01
CA LEU A 176 1.79 50.23 58.59
C LEU A 176 0.43 50.90 58.35
N TRP A 177 -0.61 50.52 59.08
CA TRP A 177 -1.94 51.14 58.97
C TRP A 177 -1.95 52.60 59.43
N GLN A 178 -1.24 52.95 60.50
CA GLN A 178 -1.11 54.34 60.95
C GLN A 178 -0.51 55.22 59.85
N LEU A 179 0.56 54.75 59.18
CA LEU A 179 1.18 55.49 58.08
C LEU A 179 0.22 55.78 56.91
N ILE A 180 -0.77 54.91 56.71
CA ILE A 180 -1.81 55.02 55.67
C ILE A 180 -2.94 55.96 56.13
N ILE A 181 -3.44 55.80 57.36
CA ILE A 181 -4.60 56.53 57.90
C ILE A 181 -4.26 57.97 58.29
N ASP A 182 -3.04 58.25 58.75
CA ASP A 182 -2.58 59.60 59.14
C ASP A 182 -2.65 60.64 57.99
N ASP A 183 -3.01 60.23 56.77
CA ASP A 183 -3.28 61.10 55.61
C ASP A 183 -4.77 61.45 55.40
N GLU A 184 -5.74 60.67 55.90
CA GLU A 184 -7.17 60.97 55.68
C GLU A 184 -7.69 62.11 56.59
N ASP A 185 -7.07 62.35 57.75
CA ASP A 185 -7.55 63.35 58.73
C ASP A 185 -7.01 64.77 58.49
N ASN A 186 -6.03 64.96 57.60
CA ASN A 186 -5.49 66.29 57.26
C ASN A 186 -6.19 66.99 56.07
N THR A 187 -7.09 66.31 55.36
CA THR A 187 -7.84 66.88 54.22
C THR A 187 -9.23 67.43 54.57
N LYS A 188 -9.64 67.38 55.86
CA LYS A 188 -10.92 67.93 56.37
C LYS A 188 -10.79 69.23 57.18
N LYS A 189 -9.69 69.97 57.05
CA LYS A 189 -9.51 71.29 57.68
C LYS A 189 -9.40 72.42 56.66
#